data_AF-A0A5J6LJ23-F1
#
_entry.id   AF-A0A5J6LJ23-F1
#
_cell.length_a   1.000
_cell.length_b   1.000
_cell.length_c   1.000
_cell.angle_alpha   90.00
_cell.angle_beta   90.00
_cell.angle_gamma   90.00
#
_symmetry.space_group_name_H-M   'P 1'
#
loop_
_entity.id
_entity.type
_entity.pdbx_description
1 polymer ?
#
loop_
_entity_poly.entity_id
_entity_poly.type
_entity_poly.pdbx_seq_one_letter_code
_entity_poly.pdbx_strand_id
1 'polypeptide(L)'
;MLLQRLAWLILLLGATITANADEFKTYCIGRLLIDIPVSFELVNQSGWAYVSEFERLGPGGHEEAERIWRERIEALQDRAFTVSGTTQVYRASEIVGGIFIVSRHGDFSVLGIESGDVWFEDAFFSSQGVVFRAAIVMDETDADTQRQKLLRVANSTRPREPDEIPRGEGSCVAGAFIALPPEGEVQGATFRLPNEDPIGVEMTFGLRKPGGRRLDLEAAESNLGSGITIAGLPGRYGKDYGREIFYMASVGQQTTDQQFGLSLDVRYFDRRRPFGAEPFTRKKADQIWDRLVDSARIRR
;
A
#
# COMPACT_ATOMS: atom_id res chain seq x y z
N MET A 1 29.56 -50.31 19.79
CA MET A 1 28.16 -49.84 19.58
C MET A 1 27.92 -48.38 20.03
N LEU A 2 28.95 -47.55 20.25
CA LEU A 2 28.78 -46.14 20.65
C LEU A 2 29.29 -45.11 19.63
N LEU A 3 30.04 -45.52 18.59
CA LEU A 3 30.60 -44.59 17.59
C LEU A 3 29.70 -44.34 16.37
N GLN A 4 28.61 -45.09 16.19
CA GLN A 4 27.77 -45.02 14.98
C GLN A 4 26.54 -44.10 15.14
N ARG A 5 26.32 -43.53 16.34
CA ARG A 5 25.20 -42.62 16.63
C ARG A 5 25.57 -41.14 16.66
N LEU A 6 26.86 -40.79 16.62
CA LEU A 6 27.28 -39.38 16.56
C LEU A 6 27.26 -38.78 15.13
N ALA A 7 27.28 -39.61 14.09
CA ALA A 7 27.32 -39.12 12.71
C ALA A 7 25.96 -38.58 12.19
N TRP A 8 24.85 -38.89 12.87
CA TRP A 8 23.51 -38.41 12.50
C TRP A 8 23.09 -37.12 13.21
N LEU A 9 23.83 -36.65 14.22
CA LEU A 9 23.52 -35.40 14.91
C LEU A 9 24.19 -34.17 14.28
N ILE A 10 25.06 -34.34 13.28
CA ILE A 10 25.80 -33.25 12.61
C ILE A 10 25.14 -32.84 11.28
N LEU A 11 24.09 -33.53 10.83
CA LEU A 11 23.29 -33.16 9.64
C LEU A 11 22.11 -32.22 9.94
N LEU A 12 22.01 -31.71 11.17
CA LEU A 12 21.18 -30.54 11.53
C LEU A 12 22.06 -29.28 11.68
N LEU A 13 23.19 -29.24 10.98
CA LEU A 13 23.89 -27.98 10.70
C LEU A 13 23.02 -27.19 9.73
N GLY A 14 22.58 -26.03 10.22
CA GLY A 14 21.57 -25.21 9.58
C GLY A 14 21.84 -25.02 8.10
N ALA A 15 20.82 -25.29 7.30
CA ALA A 15 20.53 -24.41 6.19
C ALA A 15 20.22 -23.04 6.83
N THR A 16 21.26 -22.27 7.15
CA THR A 16 21.16 -20.82 7.05
C THR A 16 20.67 -20.60 5.64
N ILE A 17 19.38 -20.30 5.51
CA ILE A 17 18.87 -19.59 4.35
C ILE A 17 19.69 -18.32 4.36
N THR A 18 20.82 -18.35 3.66
CA THR A 18 21.56 -17.16 3.30
C THR A 18 20.60 -16.46 2.37
N ALA A 19 19.79 -15.57 2.95
CA ALA A 19 19.01 -14.59 2.24
C ALA A 19 19.95 -14.03 1.18
N ASN A 20 19.73 -14.42 -0.08
CA ASN A 20 20.63 -14.11 -1.17
C ASN A 20 20.33 -12.67 -1.57
N ALA A 21 20.72 -11.73 -0.71
CA ALA A 21 20.38 -10.31 -0.78
C ALA A 21 21.10 -9.59 -1.94
N ASP A 22 21.70 -10.34 -2.86
CA ASP A 22 22.24 -9.85 -4.14
C ASP A 22 21.22 -9.94 -5.28
N GLU A 23 20.13 -10.69 -5.11
CA GLU A 23 19.05 -10.76 -6.08
C GLU A 23 17.91 -9.82 -5.68
N PHE A 24 17.37 -9.11 -6.67
CA PHE A 24 16.32 -8.12 -6.49
C PHE A 24 15.14 -8.40 -7.42
N LYS A 25 13.95 -8.02 -6.97
CA LYS A 25 12.70 -8.11 -7.71
C LYS A 25 12.04 -6.75 -7.78
N THR A 26 11.56 -6.38 -8.95
CA THR A 26 10.83 -5.12 -9.13
C THR A 26 9.38 -5.27 -8.65
N TYR A 27 8.92 -4.36 -7.80
CA TYR A 27 7.54 -4.25 -7.34
C TYR A 27 6.87 -2.99 -7.90
N CYS A 28 5.55 -3.07 -8.08
CA CYS A 28 4.72 -1.94 -8.49
C CYS A 28 3.84 -1.47 -7.31
N ILE A 29 4.06 -0.24 -6.83
CA ILE A 29 3.34 0.37 -5.71
C ILE A 29 2.76 1.71 -6.19
N GLY A 30 1.43 1.78 -6.35
CA GLY A 30 0.77 2.86 -7.05
C GLY A 30 1.28 2.97 -8.50
N ARG A 31 1.91 4.09 -8.80
CA ARG A 31 2.59 4.33 -10.08
C ARG A 31 4.11 4.31 -9.97
N LEU A 32 4.67 3.81 -8.88
CA LEU A 32 6.11 3.64 -8.69
C LEU A 32 6.54 2.20 -8.99
N LEU A 33 7.68 2.04 -9.67
CA LEU A 33 8.43 0.79 -9.74
C LEU A 33 9.69 0.92 -8.89
N ILE A 34 10.02 -0.11 -8.12
CA ILE A 34 11.23 -0.14 -7.27
C ILE A 34 11.71 -1.57 -7.09
N ASP A 35 13.03 -1.77 -7.03
CA ASP A 35 13.63 -3.09 -6.83
C ASP A 35 13.86 -3.36 -5.35
N ILE A 36 13.30 -4.45 -4.84
CA ILE A 36 13.43 -4.91 -3.45
C ILE A 36 14.24 -6.22 -3.44
N PRO A 37 15.13 -6.46 -2.45
CA PRO A 37 15.80 -7.74 -2.31
C PRO A 37 14.81 -8.91 -2.26
N VAL A 38 15.08 -10.01 -2.96
CA VAL A 38 14.19 -11.20 -2.99
C VAL A 38 14.00 -11.83 -1.61
N SER A 39 14.92 -11.58 -0.69
CA SER A 39 14.84 -12.03 0.69
C SER A 39 13.78 -11.29 1.50
N PHE A 40 13.22 -10.18 1.02
CA PHE A 40 12.22 -9.40 1.73
C PHE A 40 10.84 -9.74 1.20
N GLU A 41 9.88 -9.93 2.09
CA GLU A 41 8.48 -10.19 1.78
C GLU A 41 7.66 -8.90 1.94
N LEU A 42 6.73 -8.67 1.02
CA LEU A 42 5.74 -7.60 1.16
C LEU A 42 4.78 -7.97 2.30
N VAL A 43 4.88 -7.26 3.42
CA VAL A 43 4.03 -7.52 4.61
C VAL A 43 2.81 -6.61 4.67
N ASN A 44 2.88 -5.45 4.04
CA ASN A 44 1.77 -4.50 4.00
C ASN A 44 1.83 -3.67 2.72
N GLN A 45 0.67 -3.47 2.08
CA GLN A 45 0.46 -2.46 1.06
C GLN A 45 -0.87 -1.77 1.38
N SER A 46 -0.84 -0.45 1.51
CA SER A 46 -2.01 0.32 1.91
C SER A 46 -2.03 1.68 1.24
N GLY A 47 -3.12 2.42 1.45
CA GLY A 47 -3.31 3.75 0.90
C GLY A 47 -4.59 3.84 0.08
N TRP A 48 -4.68 4.87 -0.73
CA TRP A 48 -5.87 5.20 -1.49
C TRP A 48 -5.48 5.58 -2.92
N ALA A 49 -6.30 5.17 -3.88
CA ALA A 49 -6.22 5.56 -5.27
C ALA A 49 -7.65 5.60 -5.79
N TYR A 50 -8.06 6.78 -6.28
CA TYR A 50 -9.44 7.08 -6.73
C TYR A 50 -10.50 7.06 -5.61
N VAL A 51 -10.56 5.99 -4.83
CA VAL A 51 -11.49 5.74 -3.72
C VAL A 51 -10.78 5.92 -2.37
N SER A 52 -11.52 6.07 -1.27
CA SER A 52 -10.93 6.30 0.05
C SER A 52 -10.34 5.02 0.67
N GLU A 53 -10.91 3.86 0.35
CA GLU A 53 -10.40 2.55 0.77
C GLU A 53 -10.53 1.55 -0.37
N PHE A 54 -9.60 0.59 -0.45
CA PHE A 54 -9.63 -0.50 -1.41
C PHE A 54 -9.07 -1.77 -0.76
N GLU A 55 -9.75 -2.89 -0.96
CA GLU A 55 -9.42 -4.16 -0.31
C GLU A 55 -9.69 -5.35 -1.24
N ARG A 56 -8.76 -6.31 -1.25
CA ARG A 56 -8.97 -7.63 -1.84
C ARG A 56 -9.54 -8.55 -0.77
N LEU A 57 -10.75 -9.06 -0.99
CA LEU A 57 -11.47 -9.87 0.00
C LEU A 57 -11.17 -11.37 -0.13
N GLY A 58 -10.73 -11.82 -1.30
CA GLY A 58 -10.34 -13.22 -1.52
C GLY A 58 -10.81 -13.78 -2.87
N PRO A 59 -10.59 -15.07 -3.11
CA PRO A 59 -11.12 -15.74 -4.29
C PRO A 59 -12.67 -15.78 -4.24
N GLY A 60 -13.32 -15.57 -5.39
CA GLY A 60 -14.77 -15.62 -5.49
C GLY A 60 -15.32 -14.95 -6.75
N GLY A 61 -16.55 -15.32 -7.11
CA GLY A 61 -17.29 -14.74 -8.23
C GLY A 61 -18.38 -13.77 -7.78
N HIS A 62 -19.32 -13.51 -8.67
CA HIS A 62 -20.46 -12.62 -8.43
C HIS A 62 -21.29 -13.02 -7.20
N GLU A 63 -21.59 -14.32 -7.04
CA GLU A 63 -22.34 -14.84 -5.89
C GLU A 63 -21.62 -14.62 -4.56
N GLU A 64 -20.29 -14.69 -4.55
CA GLU A 64 -19.49 -14.46 -3.34
C GLU A 64 -19.46 -12.96 -2.98
N ALA A 65 -19.36 -12.09 -3.98
CA ALA A 65 -19.50 -10.64 -3.77
C ALA A 65 -20.89 -10.29 -3.22
N GLU A 66 -21.95 -10.95 -3.73
CA GLU A 66 -23.32 -10.79 -3.23
C GLU A 66 -23.46 -11.24 -1.79
N ARG A 67 -22.92 -12.42 -1.45
CA ARG A 67 -22.94 -12.99 -0.10
C ARG A 67 -22.32 -12.01 0.89
N ILE A 68 -21.10 -11.53 0.60
CA ILE A 68 -20.41 -10.58 1.48
C ILE A 68 -21.18 -9.27 1.62
N TRP A 69 -21.78 -8.77 0.53
CA TRP A 69 -22.62 -7.57 0.57
C TRP A 69 -23.86 -7.75 1.45
N ARG A 70 -24.55 -8.89 1.37
CA ARG A 70 -25.70 -9.22 2.25
C ARG A 70 -25.28 -9.29 3.71
N GLU A 71 -24.17 -9.97 4.00
CA GLU A 71 -23.61 -10.03 5.37
C GLU A 71 -23.26 -8.63 5.89
N ARG A 72 -22.74 -7.75 5.04
CA ARG A 72 -22.49 -6.34 5.42
C ARG A 72 -23.79 -5.59 5.72
N ILE A 73 -24.85 -5.78 4.93
CA ILE A 73 -26.15 -5.16 5.20
C ILE A 73 -26.71 -5.63 6.54
N GLU A 74 -26.72 -6.94 6.79
CA GLU A 74 -27.20 -7.51 8.05
C GLU A 74 -26.41 -6.95 9.24
N ALA A 75 -25.06 -6.96 9.16
CA ALA A 75 -24.21 -6.41 10.22
C ALA A 75 -24.43 -4.90 10.45
N LEU A 76 -24.76 -4.13 9.41
CA LEU A 76 -25.07 -2.70 9.53
C LEU A 76 -26.46 -2.45 10.13
N GLN A 77 -27.45 -3.28 9.81
CA GLN A 77 -28.80 -3.21 10.38
C GLN A 77 -28.78 -3.59 11.86
N ASP A 78 -27.99 -4.61 12.22
CA ASP A 78 -27.80 -5.08 13.59
C ASP A 78 -26.81 -4.23 14.41
N ARG A 79 -26.23 -3.17 13.81
CA ARG A 79 -25.22 -2.29 14.43
C ARG A 79 -23.98 -3.06 14.94
N ALA A 80 -23.65 -4.18 14.31
CA ALA A 80 -22.52 -5.03 14.64
C ALA A 80 -21.22 -4.65 13.89
N PHE A 81 -21.30 -3.75 12.91
CA PHE A 81 -20.14 -3.29 12.15
C PHE A 81 -19.54 -2.00 12.75
N THR A 82 -18.23 -1.98 13.00
CA THR A 82 -17.50 -0.82 13.53
C THR A 82 -16.30 -0.49 12.64
N VAL A 83 -16.01 0.80 12.51
CA VAL A 83 -14.81 1.30 11.80
C VAL A 83 -14.12 2.29 12.71
N SER A 84 -12.84 2.04 13.04
CA SER A 84 -12.04 2.88 13.95
C SER A 84 -12.73 3.18 15.29
N GLY A 85 -13.46 2.20 15.83
CA GLY A 85 -14.21 2.33 17.09
C GLY A 85 -15.59 2.96 16.96
N THR A 86 -15.99 3.44 15.79
CA THR A 86 -17.31 4.03 15.55
C THR A 86 -18.25 3.01 14.92
N THR A 87 -19.38 2.72 15.58
CA THR A 87 -20.47 1.91 15.03
C THR A 87 -20.98 2.52 13.73
N GLN A 88 -21.18 1.68 12.72
CA GLN A 88 -21.70 2.08 11.43
C GLN A 88 -23.15 1.59 11.31
N VAL A 89 -24.01 2.43 10.72
CA VAL A 89 -25.44 2.14 10.58
C VAL A 89 -25.82 2.08 9.11
N TYR A 90 -26.72 1.16 8.79
CA TYR A 90 -27.29 1.00 7.46
C TYR A 90 -28.04 2.25 7.00
N ARG A 91 -27.79 2.70 5.77
CA ARG A 91 -28.55 3.79 5.13
C ARG A 91 -29.37 3.29 3.94
N ALA A 92 -28.72 2.66 2.97
CA ALA A 92 -29.34 2.20 1.74
C ALA A 92 -28.51 1.07 1.10
N SER A 93 -29.09 0.38 0.13
CA SER A 93 -28.35 -0.58 -0.69
C SER A 93 -28.93 -0.65 -2.09
N GLU A 94 -28.07 -0.99 -3.06
CA GLU A 94 -28.41 -1.00 -4.47
C GLU A 94 -27.51 -2.00 -5.23
N ILE A 95 -27.99 -2.48 -6.38
CA ILE A 95 -27.21 -3.29 -7.30
C ILE A 95 -27.15 -2.55 -8.64
N VAL A 96 -25.93 -2.24 -9.11
CA VAL A 96 -25.71 -1.50 -10.36
C VAL A 96 -24.74 -2.27 -11.24
N GLY A 97 -25.21 -2.79 -12.38
CA GLY A 97 -24.35 -3.49 -13.34
C GLY A 97 -23.61 -4.70 -12.76
N GLY A 98 -24.20 -5.38 -11.77
CA GLY A 98 -23.58 -6.51 -11.07
C GLY A 98 -22.57 -6.13 -9.97
N ILE A 99 -22.47 -4.84 -9.64
CA ILE A 99 -21.75 -4.30 -8.48
C ILE A 99 -22.76 -4.10 -7.36
N PHE A 100 -22.44 -4.60 -6.17
CA PHE A 100 -23.31 -4.54 -4.99
C PHE A 100 -22.87 -3.40 -4.09
N ILE A 101 -23.75 -2.42 -3.88
CA ILE A 101 -23.44 -1.19 -3.16
C ILE A 101 -24.24 -1.15 -1.85
N VAL A 102 -23.59 -0.76 -0.78
CA VAL A 102 -24.24 -0.44 0.50
C VAL A 102 -23.76 0.91 1.00
N SER A 103 -24.71 1.78 1.33
CA SER A 103 -24.46 3.07 1.95
C SER A 103 -24.54 2.94 3.47
N ARG A 104 -23.59 3.54 4.18
CA ARG A 104 -23.52 3.56 5.64
C ARG A 104 -23.05 4.91 6.16
N HIS A 105 -23.38 5.23 7.39
CA HIS A 105 -22.85 6.40 8.10
C HIS A 105 -22.42 6.01 9.52
N GLY A 106 -21.53 6.81 10.12
CA GLY A 106 -21.11 6.61 11.50
C GLY A 106 -22.21 7.02 12.48
N ASP A 107 -22.48 6.21 13.49
CA ASP A 107 -23.35 6.54 14.60
C ASP A 107 -22.59 7.40 15.61
N PHE A 108 -22.83 8.71 15.55
CA PHE A 108 -22.29 9.68 16.50
C PHE A 108 -23.36 10.17 17.49
N SER A 109 -24.47 9.44 17.63
CA SER A 109 -25.56 9.81 18.54
C SER A 109 -25.11 9.93 20.00
N VAL A 110 -24.12 9.12 20.42
CA VAL A 110 -23.50 9.20 21.75
C VAL A 110 -22.81 10.54 22.00
N LEU A 111 -22.39 11.23 20.94
CA LEU A 111 -21.79 12.57 21.00
C LEU A 111 -22.81 13.70 20.75
N GLY A 112 -24.09 13.38 20.54
CA GLY A 112 -25.13 14.34 20.18
C GLY A 112 -24.98 14.96 18.79
N ILE A 113 -24.25 14.29 17.89
CA ILE A 113 -24.03 14.74 16.51
C ILE A 113 -24.98 13.97 15.58
N GLU A 114 -25.83 14.70 14.85
CA GLU A 114 -26.62 14.13 13.75
C GLU A 114 -25.76 14.01 12.49
N SER A 115 -25.40 12.78 12.12
CA SER A 115 -24.61 12.48 10.92
C SER A 115 -25.51 12.21 9.72
N GLY A 116 -26.01 13.26 9.06
CA GLY A 116 -26.83 13.14 7.85
C GLY A 116 -26.05 13.35 6.55
N ASP A 117 -25.21 14.39 6.53
CA ASP A 117 -24.75 14.99 5.27
C ASP A 117 -23.53 14.28 4.66
N VAL A 118 -22.80 13.50 5.47
CA VAL A 118 -21.64 12.72 5.04
C VAL A 118 -21.87 11.25 5.32
N TRP A 119 -21.73 10.42 4.29
CA TRP A 119 -21.85 8.96 4.40
C TRP A 119 -20.73 8.28 3.60
N PHE A 120 -20.70 6.96 3.68
CA PHE A 120 -19.78 6.12 2.94
C PHE A 120 -20.56 5.16 2.06
N GLU A 121 -20.00 4.82 0.91
CA GLU A 121 -20.49 3.75 0.08
C GLU A 121 -19.41 2.70 -0.11
N ASP A 122 -19.75 1.46 0.25
CA ASP A 122 -18.94 0.29 -0.03
C ASP A 122 -19.51 -0.39 -1.28
N ALA A 123 -18.68 -0.55 -2.31
CA ALA A 123 -18.97 -1.37 -3.49
C ALA A 123 -18.23 -2.71 -3.39
N PHE A 124 -18.99 -3.80 -3.45
CA PHE A 124 -18.51 -5.17 -3.54
C PHE A 124 -18.68 -5.67 -4.98
N PHE A 125 -17.60 -6.19 -5.55
CA PHE A 125 -17.59 -6.64 -6.94
C PHE A 125 -16.57 -7.76 -7.14
N SER A 126 -16.76 -8.57 -8.18
CA SER A 126 -15.83 -9.62 -8.56
C SER A 126 -15.16 -9.31 -9.89
N SER A 127 -13.88 -9.61 -10.02
CA SER A 127 -13.12 -9.52 -11.27
C SER A 127 -12.16 -10.69 -11.36
N GLN A 128 -12.25 -11.43 -12.47
CA GLN A 128 -11.39 -12.59 -12.77
C GLN A 128 -11.27 -13.60 -11.61
N GLY A 129 -12.40 -13.91 -10.95
CA GLY A 129 -12.45 -14.89 -9.86
C GLY A 129 -11.91 -14.39 -8.52
N VAL A 130 -11.77 -13.07 -8.33
CA VAL A 130 -11.41 -12.43 -7.06
C VAL A 130 -12.45 -11.39 -6.69
N VAL A 131 -12.83 -11.34 -5.41
CA VAL A 131 -13.75 -10.35 -4.86
C VAL A 131 -12.98 -9.19 -4.23
N PHE A 132 -13.48 -7.98 -4.46
CA PHE A 132 -12.92 -6.73 -3.95
C PHE A 132 -13.99 -5.91 -3.24
N ARG A 133 -13.52 -5.04 -2.34
CA ARG A 133 -14.28 -3.92 -1.79
C ARG A 133 -13.57 -2.63 -2.16
N ALA A 134 -14.31 -1.67 -2.70
CA ALA A 134 -13.90 -0.29 -2.79
C ALA A 134 -14.85 0.56 -1.95
N ALA A 135 -14.33 1.53 -1.20
CA ALA A 135 -15.17 2.43 -0.41
C ALA A 135 -14.85 3.89 -0.71
N ILE A 136 -15.88 4.73 -0.74
CA ILE A 136 -15.72 6.17 -0.97
C ILE A 136 -16.54 6.98 0.02
N VAL A 137 -16.02 8.16 0.38
CA VAL A 137 -16.76 9.16 1.16
C VAL A 137 -17.68 9.92 0.21
N MET A 138 -18.88 10.18 0.67
CA MET A 138 -19.95 10.83 -0.07
C MET A 138 -20.46 12.03 0.71
N ASP A 139 -20.78 13.10 0.01
CA ASP A 139 -21.63 14.17 0.52
C ASP A 139 -22.70 14.54 -0.53
N GLU A 140 -23.70 15.32 -0.11
CA GLU A 140 -24.81 15.69 -1.01
C GLU A 140 -24.38 16.52 -2.22
N THR A 141 -23.26 17.23 -2.14
CA THR A 141 -22.80 18.14 -3.19
C THR A 141 -22.14 17.42 -4.37
N ASP A 142 -21.59 16.23 -4.15
CA ASP A 142 -20.84 15.48 -5.16
C ASP A 142 -21.21 13.99 -5.28
N ALA A 143 -22.30 13.56 -4.63
CA ALA A 143 -22.72 12.16 -4.56
C ALA A 143 -22.70 11.43 -5.91
N ASP A 144 -23.31 12.00 -6.96
CA ASP A 144 -23.33 11.38 -8.28
C ASP A 144 -21.91 11.21 -8.85
N THR A 145 -21.05 12.21 -8.65
CA THR A 145 -19.66 12.16 -9.14
C THR A 145 -18.87 11.08 -8.41
N GLN A 146 -18.99 10.98 -7.09
CA GLN A 146 -18.32 9.98 -6.29
C GLN A 146 -18.85 8.56 -6.58
N ARG A 147 -20.16 8.41 -6.80
CA ARG A 147 -20.77 7.16 -7.23
C ARG A 147 -20.23 6.70 -8.58
N GLN A 148 -20.17 7.58 -9.57
CA GLN A 148 -19.59 7.25 -10.87
C GLN A 148 -18.11 6.87 -10.75
N LYS A 149 -17.37 7.53 -9.86
CA LYS A 149 -15.98 7.18 -9.58
C LYS A 149 -15.84 5.77 -9.00
N LEU A 150 -16.67 5.42 -8.02
CA LEU A 150 -16.71 4.10 -7.41
C LEU A 150 -17.00 3.00 -8.45
N LEU A 151 -18.00 3.22 -9.30
CA LEU A 151 -18.35 2.30 -10.39
C LEU A 151 -17.22 2.17 -11.43
N ARG A 152 -16.55 3.26 -11.80
CA ARG A 152 -15.38 3.21 -12.70
C ARG A 152 -14.23 2.40 -12.13
N VAL A 153 -13.95 2.54 -10.82
CA VAL A 153 -12.93 1.73 -10.14
C VAL A 153 -13.30 0.26 -10.19
N ALA A 154 -14.53 -0.10 -9.81
CA ALA A 154 -14.98 -1.49 -9.85
C ALA A 154 -14.82 -2.12 -11.24
N ASN A 155 -15.23 -1.41 -12.30
CA ASN A 155 -15.14 -1.90 -13.68
C ASN A 155 -13.72 -1.91 -14.27
N SER A 156 -12.79 -1.14 -13.70
CA SER A 156 -11.41 -1.03 -14.21
C SER A 156 -10.40 -1.83 -13.38
N THR A 157 -10.88 -2.58 -12.40
CA THR A 157 -10.06 -3.35 -11.47
C THR A 157 -9.87 -4.78 -11.97
N ARG A 158 -8.64 -5.27 -11.89
CA ARG A 158 -8.32 -6.69 -12.04
C ARG A 158 -7.39 -7.16 -10.91
N PRO A 159 -7.44 -8.44 -10.53
CA PRO A 159 -6.42 -9.01 -9.66
C PRO A 159 -5.04 -8.94 -10.30
N ARG A 160 -4.03 -8.93 -9.44
CA ARG A 160 -2.62 -9.11 -9.81
C ARG A 160 -1.86 -9.80 -8.69
N GLU A 161 -0.77 -10.45 -9.03
CA GLU A 161 0.23 -10.85 -8.05
C GLU A 161 1.06 -9.65 -7.59
N PRO A 162 1.59 -9.65 -6.34
CA PRO A 162 2.32 -8.50 -5.78
C PRO A 162 3.49 -8.02 -6.64
N ASP A 163 4.15 -8.94 -7.34
CA ASP A 163 5.31 -8.73 -8.21
C ASP A 163 4.97 -8.59 -9.70
N GLU A 164 3.70 -8.75 -10.07
CA GLU A 164 3.28 -8.49 -11.44
C GLU A 164 3.44 -6.99 -11.72
N ILE A 165 4.07 -6.65 -12.86
CA ILE A 165 4.17 -5.29 -13.38
C ILE A 165 3.14 -5.11 -14.50
N PRO A 166 2.01 -4.42 -14.25
CA PRO A 166 0.97 -4.20 -15.25
C PRO A 166 1.47 -3.35 -16.42
N ARG A 167 0.99 -3.68 -17.62
CA ARG A 167 1.11 -2.83 -18.82
C ARG A 167 -0.04 -1.83 -18.89
N GLY A 168 0.22 -0.65 -19.46
CA GLY A 168 -0.77 0.40 -19.66
C GLY A 168 -1.01 1.28 -18.44
N GLU A 169 -1.74 2.38 -18.59
CA GLU A 169 -1.96 3.35 -17.52
C GLU A 169 -2.81 2.79 -16.38
N GLY A 170 -2.47 3.13 -15.13
CA GLY A 170 -3.21 2.67 -13.94
C GLY A 170 -2.36 2.66 -12.67
N SER A 171 -3.00 2.23 -11.58
CA SER A 171 -2.40 2.20 -10.24
C SER A 171 -2.34 0.77 -9.69
N CYS A 172 -1.18 0.39 -9.17
CA CYS A 172 -0.95 -0.87 -8.47
C CYS A 172 -1.32 -0.72 -7.00
N VAL A 173 -2.46 -1.28 -6.61
CA VAL A 173 -2.92 -1.31 -5.21
C VAL A 173 -2.75 -2.73 -4.63
N ALA A 174 -3.11 -2.92 -3.36
CA ALA A 174 -2.98 -4.20 -2.68
C ALA A 174 -3.76 -5.31 -3.42
N GLY A 175 -3.02 -6.25 -4.01
CA GLY A 175 -3.57 -7.40 -4.74
C GLY A 175 -4.32 -7.09 -6.03
N ALA A 176 -4.29 -5.85 -6.53
CA ALA A 176 -5.01 -5.44 -7.73
C ALA A 176 -4.29 -4.38 -8.57
N PHE A 177 -4.76 -4.23 -9.82
CA PHE A 177 -4.43 -3.13 -10.71
C PHE A 177 -5.71 -2.41 -11.14
N ILE A 178 -5.74 -1.09 -10.97
CA ILE A 178 -6.86 -0.24 -11.38
C ILE A 178 -6.44 0.53 -12.63
N ALA A 179 -6.97 0.13 -13.78
CA ALA A 179 -6.61 0.65 -15.11
C ALA A 179 -7.32 1.98 -15.42
N LEU A 180 -6.98 3.03 -14.68
CA LEU A 180 -7.55 4.38 -14.84
C LEU A 180 -6.45 5.45 -15.01
N PRO A 181 -6.76 6.59 -15.66
CA PRO A 181 -5.88 7.76 -15.69
C PRO A 181 -5.65 8.35 -14.29
N PRO A 182 -4.54 9.07 -14.04
CA PRO A 182 -4.21 9.62 -12.73
C PRO A 182 -5.16 10.73 -12.29
N GLU A 183 -5.69 10.63 -11.07
CA GLU A 183 -6.43 11.72 -10.40
C GLU A 183 -5.76 12.17 -9.09
N GLY A 184 -5.13 11.24 -8.39
CA GLY A 184 -4.51 11.46 -7.10
C GLY A 184 -4.49 10.15 -6.33
N GLU A 185 -3.39 9.90 -5.64
CA GLU A 185 -3.20 8.68 -4.86
C GLU A 185 -2.14 8.90 -3.78
N VAL A 186 -2.25 8.11 -2.71
CA VAL A 186 -1.13 7.86 -1.80
C VAL A 186 -1.06 6.36 -1.61
N GLN A 187 0.11 5.78 -1.82
CA GLN A 187 0.34 4.34 -1.72
C GLN A 187 1.55 4.08 -0.84
N GLY A 188 1.38 3.27 0.18
CA GLY A 188 2.42 2.82 1.07
C GLY A 188 2.72 1.34 0.87
N ALA A 189 3.97 0.95 1.05
CA ALA A 189 4.37 -0.45 1.08
C ALA A 189 5.46 -0.69 2.13
N THR A 190 5.39 -1.83 2.80
CA THR A 190 6.37 -2.28 3.78
C THR A 190 6.84 -3.69 3.40
N PHE A 191 8.14 -3.85 3.29
CA PHE A 191 8.82 -5.10 3.02
C PHE A 191 9.69 -5.47 4.21
N ARG A 192 9.68 -6.74 4.63
CA ARG A 192 10.48 -7.20 5.77
C ARG A 192 11.18 -8.51 5.49
N LEU A 193 12.31 -8.72 6.14
CA LEU A 193 12.98 -10.00 6.14
C LEU A 193 12.15 -11.01 6.98
N PRO A 194 11.78 -12.19 6.43
CA PRO A 194 11.00 -13.17 7.17
C PRO A 194 11.69 -13.61 8.46
N ASN A 195 10.92 -13.72 9.55
CA ASN A 195 11.41 -14.14 10.87
C ASN A 195 12.47 -13.21 11.50
N GLU A 196 12.77 -12.06 10.91
CA GLU A 196 13.69 -11.03 11.42
C GLU A 196 13.00 -9.66 11.41
N ASP A 197 12.15 -9.42 12.41
CA ASP A 197 11.35 -8.20 12.53
C ASP A 197 12.09 -6.94 13.05
N PRO A 198 13.40 -6.76 12.76
CA PRO A 198 13.91 -5.40 12.72
C PRO A 198 14.57 -4.99 11.40
N ILE A 199 14.51 -5.78 10.32
CA ILE A 199 15.03 -5.37 9.00
C ILE A 199 13.91 -5.18 7.98
N GLY A 200 13.91 -4.05 7.29
CA GLY A 200 12.92 -3.81 6.25
C GLY A 200 13.16 -2.60 5.36
N VAL A 201 12.27 -2.48 4.38
CA VAL A 201 12.12 -1.31 3.52
C VAL A 201 10.70 -0.79 3.70
N GLU A 202 10.57 0.51 3.89
CA GLU A 202 9.28 1.21 3.89
C GLU A 202 9.28 2.26 2.81
N MET A 203 8.15 2.44 2.14
CA MET A 203 7.99 3.52 1.18
C MET A 203 6.58 4.08 1.17
N THR A 204 6.49 5.35 0.81
CA THR A 204 5.24 6.05 0.55
C THR A 204 5.37 6.85 -0.74
N PHE A 205 4.51 6.57 -1.70
CA PHE A 205 4.37 7.32 -2.94
C PHE A 205 3.11 8.20 -2.86
N GLY A 206 3.24 9.47 -3.23
CA GLY A 206 2.15 10.43 -3.30
C GLY A 206 2.02 11.06 -4.68
N LEU A 207 0.78 11.20 -5.15
CA LEU A 207 0.42 11.86 -6.40
C LEU A 207 -0.73 12.83 -6.14
N ARG A 208 -0.59 14.06 -6.62
CA ARG A 208 -1.64 15.08 -6.59
C ARG A 208 -1.94 15.58 -7.99
N LYS A 209 -3.22 15.64 -8.36
CA LYS A 209 -3.66 16.27 -9.61
C LYS A 209 -3.19 17.72 -9.71
N PRO A 210 -3.01 18.23 -10.94
CA PRO A 210 -2.83 19.64 -11.20
C PRO A 210 -3.89 20.51 -10.49
N GLY A 211 -3.48 21.65 -9.95
CA GLY A 211 -4.33 22.56 -9.16
C GLY A 211 -4.81 21.97 -7.82
N GLY A 212 -4.32 20.80 -7.41
CA GLY A 212 -4.67 20.16 -6.15
C GLY A 212 -4.02 20.80 -4.93
N ARG A 213 -4.34 20.28 -3.74
CA ARG A 213 -3.65 20.67 -2.50
C ARG A 213 -2.15 20.37 -2.63
N ARG A 214 -1.33 21.29 -2.11
CA ARG A 214 0.12 21.12 -2.00
C ARG A 214 0.48 19.83 -1.28
N LEU A 215 1.55 19.19 -1.75
CA LEU A 215 2.18 18.07 -1.06
C LEU A 215 2.94 18.58 0.16
N ASP A 216 2.96 17.77 1.21
CA ASP A 216 3.92 17.95 2.29
C ASP A 216 5.29 17.48 1.79
N LEU A 217 6.20 18.44 1.59
CA LEU A 217 7.56 18.22 1.10
C LEU A 217 8.59 18.75 2.11
N GLU A 218 8.22 18.93 3.38
CA GLU A 218 9.11 19.54 4.39
C GLU A 218 10.47 18.85 4.44
N ALA A 219 10.48 17.51 4.51
CA ALA A 219 11.72 16.73 4.52
C ALA A 219 12.52 16.88 3.21
N ALA A 220 11.85 16.86 2.06
CA ALA A 220 12.48 16.96 0.73
C ALA A 220 13.06 18.36 0.45
N GLU A 221 12.44 19.41 1.00
CA GLU A 221 12.87 20.81 0.86
C GLU A 221 13.79 21.27 2.01
N SER A 222 14.00 20.44 3.04
CA SER A 222 14.81 20.79 4.21
C SER A 222 16.27 21.11 3.85
N ASN A 223 16.99 21.79 4.74
CA ASN A 223 18.43 21.97 4.65
C ASN A 223 19.22 20.87 5.39
N LEU A 224 18.53 19.87 5.94
CA LEU A 224 19.12 18.77 6.68
C LEU A 224 19.38 17.58 5.75
N GLY A 225 20.50 16.91 5.95
CA GLY A 225 20.92 15.79 5.11
C GLY A 225 21.61 16.21 3.82
N SER A 226 21.84 15.24 2.94
CA SER A 226 22.51 15.43 1.65
C SER A 226 21.50 15.48 0.52
N GLY A 227 21.80 16.22 -0.55
CA GLY A 227 20.95 16.25 -1.74
C GLY A 227 20.92 14.89 -2.45
N ILE A 228 19.75 14.51 -2.96
CA ILE A 228 19.56 13.28 -3.75
C ILE A 228 18.55 13.52 -4.86
N THR A 229 18.55 12.66 -5.87
CA THR A 229 17.50 12.60 -6.89
C THR A 229 17.06 11.16 -7.06
N ILE A 230 15.75 10.91 -6.94
CA ILE A 230 15.15 9.59 -7.07
C ILE A 230 13.99 9.68 -8.05
N ALA A 231 13.91 8.79 -9.03
CA ALA A 231 12.90 8.83 -10.09
C ALA A 231 12.81 10.20 -10.82
N GLY A 232 13.92 10.96 -10.87
CA GLY A 232 13.96 12.32 -11.43
C GLY A 232 13.43 13.42 -10.50
N LEU A 233 13.04 13.09 -9.27
CA LEU A 233 12.56 14.04 -8.26
C LEU A 233 13.71 14.46 -7.34
N PRO A 234 13.90 15.77 -7.10
CA PRO A 234 14.91 16.25 -6.16
C PRO A 234 14.46 16.06 -4.71
N GLY A 235 15.41 15.95 -3.79
CA GLY A 235 15.11 15.97 -2.36
C GLY A 235 16.32 15.80 -1.47
N ARG A 236 16.10 15.22 -0.29
CA ARG A 236 17.10 15.01 0.74
C ARG A 236 17.17 13.56 1.17
N TYR A 237 18.36 13.13 1.57
CA TYR A 237 18.54 11.87 2.27
C TYR A 237 19.45 12.01 3.49
N GLY A 238 19.24 11.13 4.46
CA GLY A 238 20.06 10.97 5.64
C GLY A 238 20.40 9.50 5.86
N LYS A 239 21.50 9.26 6.58
CA LYS A 239 21.90 7.93 7.04
C LYS A 239 22.41 8.00 8.47
N ASP A 240 22.04 7.01 9.28
CA ASP A 240 22.48 6.85 10.66
C ASP A 240 22.95 5.40 10.88
N TYR A 241 24.00 5.24 11.70
CA TYR A 241 24.56 3.96 12.12
C TYR A 241 24.69 3.88 13.65
N GLY A 242 24.06 4.79 14.39
CA GLY A 242 24.24 4.92 15.84
C GLY A 242 23.54 3.83 16.64
N ARG A 243 22.22 3.71 16.47
CA ARG A 243 21.38 2.73 17.22
C ARG A 243 20.80 1.61 16.35
N GLU A 244 20.80 1.85 15.06
CA GLU A 244 20.32 0.99 13.97
C GLU A 244 21.08 1.41 12.71
N ILE A 245 21.08 0.57 11.68
CA ILE A 245 21.42 1.04 10.34
C ILE A 245 20.15 1.62 9.76
N PHE A 246 20.12 2.91 9.48
CA PHE A 246 18.95 3.60 8.96
C PHE A 246 19.34 4.49 7.79
N TYR A 247 18.57 4.39 6.70
CA TYR A 247 18.62 5.32 5.58
C TYR A 247 17.22 5.81 5.31
N MET A 248 17.11 7.09 5.00
CA MET A 248 15.84 7.69 4.57
C MET A 248 16.11 8.71 3.49
N ALA A 249 15.28 8.70 2.46
CA ALA A 249 15.20 9.73 1.46
C ALA A 249 13.75 10.19 1.33
N SER A 250 13.59 11.51 1.17
CA SER A 250 12.34 12.16 0.83
C SER A 250 12.60 13.02 -0.40
N VAL A 251 11.90 12.73 -1.48
CA VAL A 251 11.97 13.49 -2.73
C VAL A 251 10.59 13.93 -3.17
N GLY A 252 10.52 15.00 -3.95
CA GLY A 252 9.25 15.40 -4.54
C GLY A 252 9.32 16.66 -5.36
N GLN A 253 8.17 16.96 -5.97
CA GLN A 253 7.89 18.20 -6.67
C GLN A 253 6.48 18.63 -6.34
N GLN A 254 6.28 19.94 -6.17
CA GLN A 254 4.93 20.46 -5.94
C GLN A 254 4.06 20.32 -7.18
N THR A 255 2.75 20.24 -6.94
CA THR A 255 1.77 20.38 -8.00
C THR A 255 1.71 21.83 -8.47
N THR A 256 1.45 22.02 -9.77
CA THR A 256 1.08 23.32 -10.36
C THR A 256 -0.28 23.19 -11.04
N ASP A 257 -0.77 24.24 -11.69
CA ASP A 257 -2.02 24.18 -12.47
C ASP A 257 -1.91 23.27 -13.71
N GLN A 258 -0.68 22.96 -14.14
CA GLN A 258 -0.41 22.19 -15.37
C GLN A 258 0.32 20.86 -15.11
N GLN A 259 0.85 20.64 -13.91
CA GLN A 259 1.68 19.49 -13.59
C GLN A 259 1.25 18.83 -12.29
N PHE A 260 1.31 17.49 -12.29
CA PHE A 260 1.07 16.70 -11.10
C PHE A 260 2.16 16.96 -10.04
N GLY A 261 1.73 17.04 -8.80
CA GLY A 261 2.64 16.93 -7.65
C GLY A 261 3.00 15.47 -7.43
N LEU A 262 4.27 15.21 -7.12
CA LEU A 262 4.78 13.88 -6.79
C LEU A 262 5.59 13.94 -5.50
N SER A 263 5.42 12.95 -4.64
CA SER A 263 6.30 12.74 -3.48
C SER A 263 6.66 11.26 -3.36
N LEU A 264 7.87 11.00 -2.89
CA LEU A 264 8.35 9.66 -2.59
C LEU A 264 9.21 9.71 -1.33
N ASP A 265 8.78 8.97 -0.31
CA ASP A 265 9.57 8.65 0.87
C ASP A 265 10.01 7.20 0.76
N VAL A 266 11.31 6.94 0.95
CA VAL A 266 11.88 5.58 0.99
C VAL A 266 12.78 5.47 2.21
N ARG A 267 12.66 4.35 2.93
CA ARG A 267 13.44 4.04 4.12
C ARG A 267 13.97 2.63 4.04
N TYR A 268 15.22 2.45 4.44
CA TYR A 268 15.78 1.16 4.82
C TYR A 268 16.13 1.20 6.30
N PHE A 269 15.86 0.12 7.02
CA PHE A 269 16.24 -0.02 8.42
C PHE A 269 16.73 -1.43 8.74
N ASP A 270 17.76 -1.53 9.58
CA ASP A 270 18.19 -2.75 10.29
C ASP A 270 18.41 -2.39 11.77
N ARG A 271 17.46 -2.81 12.61
CA ARG A 271 17.44 -2.59 14.07
C ARG A 271 17.93 -3.81 14.86
N ARG A 272 18.54 -4.81 14.21
CA ARG A 272 19.04 -6.00 14.91
C ARG A 272 20.18 -5.65 15.85
N ARG A 273 20.37 -6.51 16.85
CA ARG A 273 21.50 -6.42 17.78
C ARG A 273 22.28 -7.73 17.76
N PRO A 274 23.61 -7.70 17.53
CA PRO A 274 24.41 -6.53 17.13
C PRO A 274 24.08 -6.04 15.71
N PHE A 275 24.01 -4.72 15.49
CA PHE A 275 23.69 -4.13 14.19
C PHE A 275 24.86 -4.26 13.21
N GLY A 276 24.57 -4.46 11.92
CA GLY A 276 25.61 -4.59 10.89
C GLY A 276 26.42 -5.88 10.96
N ALA A 277 25.90 -6.90 11.66
CA ALA A 277 26.43 -8.25 11.63
C ALA A 277 25.87 -9.03 10.43
N GLU A 278 26.61 -10.08 10.04
CA GLU A 278 26.15 -11.03 9.02
C GLU A 278 24.72 -11.53 9.30
N PRO A 279 23.89 -11.73 8.26
CA PRO A 279 24.20 -11.57 6.83
C PRO A 279 24.07 -10.13 6.28
N PHE A 280 23.56 -9.17 7.06
CA PHE A 280 23.36 -7.78 6.63
C PHE A 280 24.40 -6.87 7.28
N THR A 281 25.62 -6.95 6.76
CA THR A 281 26.68 -6.01 7.16
C THR A 281 26.35 -4.59 6.72
N ARG A 282 27.04 -3.60 7.30
CA ARG A 282 26.94 -2.20 6.84
C ARG A 282 27.15 -2.05 5.34
N LYS A 283 28.15 -2.74 4.78
CA LYS A 283 28.43 -2.74 3.34
C LYS A 283 27.25 -3.28 2.54
N LYS A 284 26.59 -4.33 3.04
CA LYS A 284 25.41 -4.90 2.40
C LYS A 284 24.21 -3.96 2.46
N ALA A 285 24.01 -3.29 3.59
CA ALA A 285 22.97 -2.29 3.75
C ALA A 285 23.17 -1.08 2.80
N ASP A 286 24.42 -0.61 2.65
CA ASP A 286 24.76 0.44 1.67
C ASP A 286 24.40 -0.02 0.23
N GLN A 287 24.72 -1.27 -0.14
CA GLN A 287 24.38 -1.81 -1.46
C GLN A 287 22.86 -1.92 -1.70
N ILE A 288 22.11 -2.37 -0.69
CA ILE A 288 20.64 -2.44 -0.77
C ILE A 288 20.08 -1.02 -0.93
N TRP A 289 20.55 -0.06 -0.14
CA TRP A 289 20.14 1.33 -0.23
C TRP A 289 20.39 1.93 -1.61
N ASP A 290 21.60 1.80 -2.14
CA ASP A 290 21.96 2.32 -3.46
C ASP A 290 21.05 1.72 -4.55
N ARG A 291 20.78 0.41 -4.49
CA ARG A 291 19.89 -0.26 -5.45
C ARG A 291 18.43 0.21 -5.35
N LEU A 292 17.92 0.44 -4.13
CA LEU A 292 16.56 0.96 -3.91
C LEU A 292 16.39 2.33 -4.58
N VAL A 293 17.35 3.24 -4.34
CA VAL A 293 17.37 4.60 -4.89
C VAL A 293 17.49 4.58 -6.41
N ASP A 294 18.43 3.81 -6.96
CA ASP A 294 18.72 3.78 -8.40
C ASP A 294 17.61 3.11 -9.24
N SER A 295 16.91 2.15 -8.67
CA SER A 295 15.86 1.41 -9.37
C SER A 295 14.50 2.12 -9.39
N ALA A 296 14.27 3.03 -8.43
CA ALA A 296 13.01 3.72 -8.25
C ALA A 296 12.68 4.61 -9.46
N ARG A 297 11.52 4.37 -10.08
CA ARG A 297 11.06 5.10 -11.28
C ARG A 297 9.55 5.15 -11.38
N ILE A 298 9.02 6.23 -11.94
CA ILE A 298 7.59 6.33 -12.25
C ILE A 298 7.24 5.41 -13.42
N ARG A 299 6.24 4.56 -13.22
CA ARG A 299 5.65 3.69 -14.24
C ARG A 299 4.87 4.56 -15.23
N ARG A 300 5.25 4.47 -16.49
CA ARG A 300 4.56 5.14 -17.61
C ARG A 300 3.61 4.16 -18.29
#